data_AF-A0A522C1T2-F1
#
_entry.id   AF-A0A522C1T2-F1
#
_cell.length_a   1.000
_cell.length_b   1.000
_cell.length_c   1.000
_cell.angle_alpha   90.00
_cell.angle_beta   90.00
_cell.angle_gamma   90.00
#
_symmetry.space_group_name_H-M   'P 1'
#
loop_
_entity.id
_entity.type
_entity.pdbx_description
1 polymer ?
#
loop_
_entity_poly.entity_id
_entity_poly.type
_entity_poly.pdbx_seq_one_letter_code
_entity_poly.pdbx_strand_id
1 'polypeptide(L)'
;MKLDDQQIARAAVAAAVAGTVLAPIAALSRFATEDGKEDLESGVVRAWAEPAADALAPLLEWASADTVYLTYGKLWAPILLVVVLTAVAVRRTREPAGAEKWGWRLTLTGLVGMTVGVTGSYWTPLLEEFFLATLPFMLIGMVGALVLGIPLLRRGFRPRAAAVLLILWLPLFFVLSSVIAMGAALLPALWAFALAGRTLGASTPTRQVAGVS
;
A
#
# COMPACT_ATOMS: atom_id res chain seq x y z
N MET A 1 16.53 15.18 -11.96
CA MET A 1 15.57 14.50 -12.85
C MET A 1 14.18 14.67 -12.24
N LYS A 2 13.25 15.38 -12.88
CA LYS A 2 11.84 15.45 -12.43
C LYS A 2 11.12 14.26 -13.06
N LEU A 3 10.51 13.39 -12.26
CA LEU A 3 9.62 12.36 -12.79
C LEU A 3 8.39 13.06 -13.40
N ASP A 4 8.00 12.66 -14.61
CA ASP A 4 6.75 13.12 -15.19
C ASP A 4 5.55 12.37 -14.58
N ASP A 5 4.35 12.94 -14.75
CA ASP A 5 3.11 12.41 -14.20
C ASP A 5 2.78 10.99 -14.71
N GLN A 6 3.22 10.64 -15.92
CA GLN A 6 3.01 9.32 -16.51
C GLN A 6 3.94 8.27 -15.86
N GLN A 7 5.18 8.64 -15.55
CA GLN A 7 6.13 7.80 -14.83
C GLN A 7 5.62 7.51 -13.41
N ILE A 8 5.09 8.52 -12.71
CA ILE A 8 4.48 8.35 -11.38
C ILE A 8 3.30 7.37 -11.46
N ALA A 9 2.39 7.54 -12.43
CA ALA A 9 1.25 6.66 -12.61
C ALA A 9 1.65 5.20 -12.90
N ARG A 10 2.65 4.99 -13.76
CA ARG A 10 3.19 3.65 -14.07
C ARG A 10 3.86 3.01 -12.86
N ALA A 11 4.67 3.77 -12.13
CA ALA A 11 5.31 3.31 -10.90
C ALA A 11 4.26 2.90 -9.86
N ALA A 12 3.18 3.67 -9.71
CA ALA A 12 2.09 3.34 -8.78
C ALA A 12 1.40 2.01 -9.11
N VAL A 13 1.13 1.75 -10.39
CA VAL A 13 0.58 0.46 -10.83
C VAL A 13 1.57 -0.67 -10.58
N ALA A 14 2.85 -0.48 -10.92
CA ALA A 14 3.88 -1.47 -10.64
C ALA A 14 4.01 -1.78 -9.15
N ALA A 15 3.96 -0.77 -8.29
CA ALA A 15 4.00 -0.89 -6.84
C ALA A 15 2.76 -1.64 -6.29
N ALA A 16 1.57 -1.37 -6.82
CA ALA A 16 0.36 -2.08 -6.41
C ALA A 16 0.40 -3.57 -6.83
N VAL A 17 0.85 -3.87 -8.05
CA VAL A 17 1.04 -5.25 -8.52
C VAL A 17 2.10 -5.97 -7.68
N ALA A 18 3.26 -5.33 -7.48
CA ALA A 18 4.33 -5.87 -6.65
C ALA A 18 3.85 -6.13 -5.23
N GLY A 19 3.12 -5.20 -4.61
CA GLY A 19 2.52 -5.39 -3.29
C GLY A 19 1.53 -6.56 -3.24
N THR A 20 0.70 -6.74 -4.26
CA THR A 20 -0.24 -7.88 -4.34
C THR A 20 0.47 -9.22 -4.41
N VAL A 21 1.59 -9.32 -5.15
CA VAL A 21 2.38 -10.55 -5.22
C VAL A 21 3.22 -10.75 -3.96
N LEU A 22 3.80 -9.68 -3.43
CA LEU A 22 4.69 -9.72 -2.28
C LEU A 22 3.94 -10.00 -0.97
N ALA A 23 2.69 -9.56 -0.83
CA ALA A 23 1.92 -9.76 0.40
C ALA A 23 1.81 -11.22 0.85
N PRO A 24 1.38 -12.18 0.01
CA PRO A 24 1.36 -13.59 0.41
C PRO A 24 2.77 -14.16 0.60
N ILE A 25 3.77 -13.76 -0.21
CA ILE A 25 5.16 -14.24 -0.05
C ILE A 25 5.74 -13.78 1.30
N ALA A 26 5.55 -12.52 1.65
CA ALA A 26 5.98 -11.95 2.93
C ALA A 26 5.24 -12.62 4.10
N ALA A 27 3.95 -12.91 3.95
CA ALA A 27 3.17 -13.67 4.94
C ALA A 27 3.74 -15.09 5.15
N LEU A 28 3.94 -15.85 4.06
CA LEU A 28 4.53 -17.18 4.12
C LEU A 28 5.92 -17.18 4.77
N SER A 29 6.76 -16.19 4.43
CA SER A 29 8.07 -16.06 5.06
C SER A 29 7.99 -15.73 6.56
N ARG A 30 6.98 -14.97 6.99
CA ARG A 30 6.70 -14.72 8.41
C ARG A 30 6.25 -16.01 9.09
N PHE A 31 5.36 -16.79 8.49
CA PHE A 31 4.85 -18.02 9.09
C PHE A 31 5.94 -19.08 9.34
N ALA A 32 7.06 -18.98 8.63
CA ALA A 32 8.24 -19.81 8.86
C ALA A 32 9.09 -19.36 10.07
N THR A 33 8.96 -18.12 10.55
CA THR A 33 9.69 -17.61 11.72
C THR A 33 9.05 -18.11 13.01
N GLU A 34 9.79 -18.11 14.12
CA GLU A 34 9.26 -18.60 15.41
C GLU A 34 8.02 -17.81 15.85
N ASP A 35 8.09 -16.48 15.81
CA ASP A 35 6.98 -15.60 16.20
C ASP A 35 5.78 -15.64 15.23
N GLY A 36 5.98 -16.11 13.99
CA GLY A 36 4.94 -16.11 12.96
C GLY A 36 4.21 -17.43 12.81
N LYS A 37 4.73 -18.53 13.36
CA LYS A 37 4.08 -19.86 13.27
C LYS A 37 2.71 -19.88 13.93
N GLU A 38 2.48 -19.05 14.95
CA GLU A 38 1.17 -18.92 15.62
C GLU A 38 0.06 -18.50 14.65
N ASP A 39 0.38 -17.77 13.58
CA ASP A 39 -0.61 -17.37 12.55
C ASP A 39 -1.22 -18.61 11.85
N LEU A 40 -0.51 -19.76 11.81
CA LEU A 40 -0.99 -21.02 11.23
C LEU A 40 -1.97 -21.78 12.13
N GLU A 41 -2.21 -21.33 13.37
CA GLU A 41 -3.28 -21.90 14.22
C GLU A 41 -4.67 -21.64 13.62
N SER A 42 -4.82 -20.58 12.85
CA SER A 42 -6.02 -20.32 12.06
C SER A 42 -6.15 -21.33 10.91
N GLY A 43 -7.22 -22.14 10.95
CA GLY A 43 -7.52 -23.09 9.88
C GLY A 43 -7.68 -22.45 8.50
N VAL A 44 -8.14 -21.18 8.44
CA VAL A 44 -8.26 -20.43 7.18
C VAL A 44 -6.88 -20.09 6.62
N VAL A 45 -5.95 -19.63 7.47
CA VAL A 45 -4.59 -19.30 7.05
C VAL A 45 -3.88 -20.57 6.60
N ARG A 46 -3.92 -21.63 7.42
CA ARG A 46 -3.29 -22.91 7.13
C ARG A 46 -3.73 -23.51 5.79
N ALA A 47 -5.03 -23.46 5.50
CA ALA A 47 -5.61 -24.07 4.30
C ALA A 47 -5.03 -23.57 2.97
N TRP A 48 -4.57 -22.31 2.92
CA TRP A 48 -3.86 -21.78 1.74
C TRP A 48 -2.35 -21.71 1.94
N ALA A 49 -1.89 -21.46 3.17
CA ALA A 49 -0.49 -21.19 3.46
C ALA A 49 0.40 -22.43 3.29
N GLU A 50 -0.01 -23.59 3.78
CA GLU A 50 0.75 -24.84 3.64
C GLU A 50 0.98 -25.23 2.18
N PRO A 51 -0.06 -25.39 1.33
CA PRO A 51 0.16 -25.76 -0.08
C PRO A 51 0.93 -24.68 -0.86
N ALA A 52 0.77 -23.40 -0.50
CA ALA A 52 1.52 -22.32 -1.12
C ALA A 52 2.99 -22.31 -0.68
N ALA A 53 3.28 -22.61 0.59
CA ALA A 53 4.64 -22.73 1.10
C ALA A 53 5.38 -23.86 0.37
N ASP A 54 4.76 -25.04 0.24
CA ASP A 54 5.32 -26.18 -0.49
C ASP A 54 5.60 -25.83 -1.96
N ALA A 55 4.64 -25.19 -2.63
CA ALA A 55 4.78 -24.81 -4.04
C ALA A 55 5.83 -23.71 -4.27
N LEU A 56 6.08 -22.86 -3.27
CA LEU A 56 7.00 -21.73 -3.32
C LEU A 56 8.26 -21.95 -2.49
N ALA A 57 8.56 -23.18 -2.06
CA ALA A 57 9.71 -23.51 -1.23
C ALA A 57 11.04 -22.89 -1.73
N PRO A 58 11.37 -22.88 -3.04
CA PRO A 58 12.59 -22.24 -3.53
C PRO A 58 12.69 -20.72 -3.24
N LEU A 59 11.55 -20.04 -3.06
CA LEU A 59 11.47 -18.63 -2.67
C LEU A 59 11.49 -18.43 -1.15
N LEU A 60 11.26 -19.47 -0.37
CA LEU A 60 11.12 -19.39 1.09
C LEU A 60 12.31 -20.00 1.85
N GLU A 61 13.06 -20.91 1.23
CA GLU A 61 14.08 -21.74 1.90
C GLU A 61 15.51 -21.44 1.47
N TRP A 62 15.74 -20.35 0.71
CA TRP A 62 17.08 -19.98 0.24
C TRP A 62 18.00 -19.41 1.35
N ALA A 63 17.46 -19.13 2.53
CA ALA A 63 18.18 -18.73 3.74
C ALA A 63 17.36 -19.07 5.01
N SER A 64 17.82 -18.62 6.18
CA SER A 64 17.02 -18.73 7.41
C SER A 64 15.69 -17.97 7.28
N ALA A 65 14.64 -18.46 7.93
CA ALA A 65 13.31 -17.85 7.89
C ALA A 65 13.33 -16.34 8.19
N ASP A 66 14.08 -15.92 9.22
CA ASP A 66 14.23 -14.50 9.56
C ASP A 66 14.90 -13.69 8.46
N THR A 67 15.94 -14.24 7.81
CA THR A 67 16.64 -13.57 6.70
C THR A 67 15.71 -13.38 5.51
N VAL A 68 14.93 -14.41 5.18
CA VAL A 68 13.96 -14.39 4.09
C VAL A 68 12.85 -13.37 4.39
N TYR A 69 12.28 -13.43 5.59
CA TYR A 69 11.25 -12.50 6.05
C TYR A 69 11.71 -11.04 6.01
N LEU A 70 12.89 -10.75 6.57
CA LEU A 70 13.46 -9.40 6.54
C LEU A 70 13.73 -8.93 5.10
N THR A 71 14.17 -9.82 4.22
CA THR A 71 14.46 -9.48 2.82
C THR A 71 13.20 -9.09 2.07
N TYR A 72 12.12 -9.87 2.19
CA TYR A 72 10.83 -9.51 1.60
C TYR A 72 10.20 -8.28 2.29
N GLY A 73 10.38 -8.15 3.61
CA GLY A 73 9.96 -6.98 4.38
C GLY A 73 10.55 -5.67 3.86
N LYS A 74 11.85 -5.65 3.55
CA LYS A 74 12.55 -4.46 3.00
C LYS A 74 11.94 -3.93 1.70
N LEU A 75 11.32 -4.79 0.89
CA LEU A 75 10.69 -4.41 -0.37
C LEU A 75 9.40 -3.58 -0.18
N TRP A 76 8.78 -3.61 1.01
CA TRP A 76 7.61 -2.78 1.29
C TRP A 76 7.93 -1.29 1.36
N ALA A 77 9.13 -0.91 1.82
CA ALA A 77 9.54 0.49 1.91
C ALA A 77 9.48 1.24 0.56
N PRO A 78 10.11 0.77 -0.54
CA PRO A 78 9.99 1.43 -1.83
C PRO A 78 8.57 1.40 -2.40
N ILE A 79 7.80 0.32 -2.16
CA ILE A 79 6.39 0.24 -2.59
C ILE A 79 5.56 1.36 -1.94
N LEU A 80 5.69 1.54 -0.61
CA LEU A 80 4.97 2.57 0.12
C LEU A 80 5.43 3.98 -0.24
N LEU A 81 6.72 4.17 -0.49
CA LEU A 81 7.24 5.45 -0.97
C LEU A 81 6.58 5.87 -2.30
N VAL A 82 6.46 4.94 -3.26
CA VAL A 82 5.77 5.22 -4.54
C VAL A 82 4.31 5.62 -4.30
N VAL A 83 3.63 4.99 -3.35
CA VAL A 83 2.24 5.31 -3.00
C VAL A 83 2.12 6.69 -2.38
N VAL A 84 3.02 7.06 -1.46
CA VAL A 84 3.08 8.42 -0.90
C VAL A 84 3.28 9.45 -2.00
N LEU A 85 4.26 9.23 -2.89
CA LEU A 85 4.55 10.16 -3.99
C LEU A 85 3.34 10.32 -4.93
N THR A 86 2.66 9.22 -5.23
CA THR A 86 1.45 9.22 -6.07
C THR A 86 0.29 9.94 -5.38
N ALA A 87 0.07 9.69 -4.09
CA ALA A 87 -0.95 10.38 -3.31
C ALA A 87 -0.70 11.90 -3.24
N VAL A 88 0.57 12.31 -3.08
CA VAL A 88 0.97 13.72 -3.11
C VAL A 88 0.72 14.33 -4.50
N ALA A 89 1.07 13.63 -5.58
CA ALA A 89 0.83 14.10 -6.95
C ALA A 89 -0.66 14.27 -7.23
N VAL A 90 -1.49 13.26 -6.91
CA VAL A 90 -2.96 13.32 -7.05
C VAL A 90 -3.55 14.46 -6.22
N ARG A 91 -3.08 14.69 -4.99
CA ARG A 91 -3.54 15.82 -4.17
C ARG A 91 -3.26 17.17 -4.83
N ARG A 92 -2.10 17.32 -5.49
CA ARG A 92 -1.68 18.60 -6.10
C ARG A 92 -2.55 19.01 -7.29
N THR A 93 -3.19 18.07 -7.97
CA THR A 93 -4.11 18.36 -9.08
C THR A 93 -5.53 18.67 -8.62
N ARG A 94 -5.73 18.90 -7.32
CA ARG A 94 -7.05 19.10 -6.72
C ARG A 94 -7.08 20.37 -5.89
N GLU A 95 -8.28 20.86 -5.64
CA GLU A 95 -8.55 21.96 -4.71
C GLU A 95 -9.40 21.45 -3.53
N PRO A 96 -8.78 20.78 -2.53
CA PRO A 96 -9.53 20.18 -1.43
C PRO A 96 -10.20 21.24 -0.55
N ALA A 97 -11.48 21.03 -0.27
CA ALA A 97 -12.27 21.89 0.61
C ALA A 97 -13.09 21.05 1.60
N GLY A 98 -13.37 21.61 2.78
CA GLY A 98 -14.15 20.94 3.84
C GLY A 98 -13.53 19.60 4.26
N ALA A 99 -14.35 18.55 4.30
CA ALA A 99 -13.94 17.20 4.70
C ALA A 99 -12.82 16.63 3.82
N GLU A 100 -12.78 16.96 2.52
CA GLU A 100 -11.72 16.47 1.62
C GLU A 100 -10.33 16.93 2.07
N LYS A 101 -10.22 18.17 2.58
CA LYS A 101 -8.96 18.73 3.09
C LYS A 101 -8.44 17.95 4.29
N TRP A 102 -9.34 17.57 5.21
CA TRP A 102 -8.98 16.75 6.37
C TRP A 102 -8.67 15.31 5.98
N GLY A 103 -9.45 14.72 5.08
CA GLY A 103 -9.18 13.39 4.52
C GLY A 103 -7.76 13.31 3.94
N TRP A 104 -7.38 14.26 3.08
CA TRP A 104 -6.02 14.31 2.53
C TRP A 104 -4.93 14.45 3.59
N ARG A 105 -5.14 15.29 4.61
CA ARG A 105 -4.16 15.47 5.69
C ARG A 105 -3.94 14.15 6.44
N LEU A 106 -5.02 13.53 6.90
CA LEU A 106 -4.95 12.29 7.67
C LEU A 106 -4.40 11.14 6.84
N THR A 107 -4.87 10.94 5.59
CA THR A 107 -4.36 9.88 4.71
C THR A 107 -2.87 10.05 4.43
N LEU A 108 -2.40 11.27 4.10
CA LEU A 108 -0.98 11.49 3.85
C LEU A 108 -0.13 11.33 5.11
N THR A 109 -0.58 11.82 6.27
CA THR A 109 0.11 11.60 7.54
C THR A 109 0.24 10.11 7.83
N GLY A 110 -0.84 9.35 7.67
CA GLY A 110 -0.83 7.91 7.87
C GLY A 110 0.12 7.19 6.91
N LEU A 111 0.04 7.49 5.60
CA LEU A 111 0.91 6.88 4.59
C LEU A 111 2.40 7.19 4.84
N VAL A 112 2.74 8.44 5.17
CA VAL A 112 4.12 8.83 5.49
C VAL A 112 4.60 8.14 6.75
N GLY A 113 3.80 8.16 7.82
CA GLY A 113 4.14 7.51 9.09
C GLY A 113 4.32 6.01 8.93
N MET A 114 3.45 5.32 8.18
CA MET A 114 3.63 3.91 7.85
C MET A 114 4.88 3.65 7.01
N THR A 115 5.19 4.53 6.05
CA THR A 115 6.42 4.38 5.23
C THR A 115 7.66 4.45 6.11
N VAL A 116 7.71 5.43 7.04
CA VAL A 116 8.81 5.57 8.00
C VAL A 116 8.88 4.36 8.93
N GLY A 117 7.75 3.94 9.48
CA GLY A 117 7.64 2.78 10.37
C GLY A 117 8.11 1.49 9.70
N VAL A 118 7.56 1.15 8.52
CA VAL A 118 7.98 -0.03 7.75
C VAL A 118 9.46 0.04 7.37
N THR A 119 9.96 1.21 6.98
CA THR A 119 11.39 1.37 6.68
C THR A 119 12.23 1.10 7.92
N GLY A 120 11.87 1.70 9.06
CA GLY A 120 12.55 1.48 10.33
C GLY A 120 12.52 0.01 10.76
N SER A 121 11.37 -0.66 10.64
CA SER A 121 11.20 -2.05 11.05
C SER A 121 12.13 -3.01 10.31
N TYR A 122 12.37 -2.80 9.01
CA TYR A 122 13.13 -3.76 8.20
C TYR A 122 14.56 -3.34 7.87
N TRP A 123 14.92 -2.07 8.09
CA TRP A 123 16.24 -1.53 7.75
C TRP A 123 17.07 -1.14 8.97
N THR A 124 16.53 -1.29 10.18
CA THR A 124 17.24 -0.98 11.42
C THR A 124 17.18 -2.15 12.39
N PRO A 125 17.99 -2.17 13.46
CA PRO A 125 17.87 -3.16 14.53
C PRO A 125 16.61 -3.00 15.40
N LEU A 126 15.82 -1.93 15.22
CA LEU A 126 14.66 -1.57 16.06
C LEU A 126 13.34 -2.04 15.44
N LEU A 127 13.27 -3.33 15.08
CA LEU A 127 12.16 -3.87 14.31
C LEU A 127 10.80 -3.63 14.98
N GLU A 128 10.73 -4.00 16.26
CA GLU A 128 9.50 -3.99 17.06
C GLU A 128 9.05 -2.57 17.39
N GLU A 129 9.96 -1.67 17.75
CA GLU A 129 9.62 -0.30 18.12
C GLU A 129 9.03 0.45 16.93
N PHE A 130 9.63 0.30 15.74
CA PHE A 130 9.09 0.88 14.52
C PHE A 130 7.79 0.20 14.07
N PHE A 131 7.63 -1.09 14.34
CA PHE A 131 6.40 -1.80 14.03
C PHE A 131 5.25 -1.27 14.90
N LEU A 132 5.46 -1.15 16.21
CA LEU A 132 4.50 -0.57 17.14
C LEU A 132 4.19 0.89 16.79
N ALA A 133 5.20 1.67 16.40
CA ALA A 133 5.00 3.04 15.93
C ALA A 133 4.19 3.11 14.62
N THR A 134 4.20 2.07 13.78
CA THR A 134 3.41 2.01 12.53
C THR A 134 1.91 1.94 12.80
N LEU A 135 1.48 1.24 13.86
CA LEU A 135 0.07 1.00 14.18
C LEU A 135 -0.79 2.27 14.31
N PRO A 136 -0.42 3.30 15.09
CA PRO A 136 -1.20 4.54 15.16
C PRO A 136 -1.26 5.28 13.81
N PHE A 137 -0.18 5.27 13.01
CA PHE A 137 -0.20 5.90 11.69
C PHE A 137 -1.07 5.13 10.69
N MET A 138 -1.11 3.81 10.79
CA MET A 138 -2.02 2.98 10.02
C MET A 138 -3.48 3.31 10.33
N LEU A 139 -3.83 3.44 11.62
CA LEU A 139 -5.17 3.86 12.05
C LEU A 139 -5.52 5.27 11.52
N ILE A 140 -4.62 6.23 11.67
CA ILE A 140 -4.77 7.59 11.12
C ILE A 140 -4.98 7.54 9.60
N GLY A 141 -4.22 6.70 8.90
CA GLY A 141 -4.31 6.51 7.45
C GLY A 141 -5.67 5.95 7.01
N MET A 142 -6.16 4.91 7.69
CA MET A 142 -7.45 4.29 7.41
C MET A 142 -8.63 5.23 7.68
N VAL A 143 -8.63 5.93 8.84
CA VAL A 143 -9.64 6.94 9.16
C VAL A 143 -9.59 8.07 8.14
N GLY A 144 -8.39 8.56 7.80
CA GLY A 144 -8.20 9.56 6.77
C GLY A 144 -8.74 9.13 5.42
N ALA A 145 -8.47 7.89 5.01
CA ALA A 145 -8.91 7.34 3.73
C ALA A 145 -10.42 7.21 3.66
N LEU A 146 -11.09 6.80 4.74
CA LEU A 146 -12.54 6.81 4.83
C LEU A 146 -13.10 8.24 4.66
N VAL A 147 -12.55 9.19 5.42
CA VAL A 147 -12.93 10.62 5.36
C VAL A 147 -12.64 11.23 3.99
N LEU A 148 -11.62 10.74 3.27
CA LEU A 148 -11.23 11.19 1.94
C LEU A 148 -12.09 10.55 0.83
N GLY A 149 -12.34 9.25 0.89
CA GLY A 149 -13.04 8.52 -0.16
C GLY A 149 -14.50 8.96 -0.32
N ILE A 150 -15.19 9.27 0.79
CA ILE A 150 -16.59 9.76 0.75
C ILE A 150 -16.74 11.05 -0.08
N PRO A 151 -16.02 12.16 0.20
CA PRO A 151 -16.11 13.37 -0.60
C PRO A 151 -15.60 13.18 -2.03
N LEU A 152 -14.58 12.34 -2.26
CA LEU A 152 -14.15 12.00 -3.63
C LEU A 152 -15.29 11.37 -4.43
N LEU A 153 -16.01 10.39 -3.86
CA LEU A 153 -17.18 9.80 -4.52
C LEU A 153 -18.31 10.80 -4.74
N ARG A 154 -18.66 11.59 -3.72
CA ARG A 154 -19.74 12.59 -3.80
C ARG A 154 -19.46 13.66 -4.84
N ARG A 155 -18.19 14.02 -5.05
CA ARG A 155 -17.74 15.00 -6.06
C ARG A 155 -17.46 14.37 -7.44
N GLY A 156 -17.83 13.11 -7.64
CA GLY A 156 -17.73 12.45 -8.95
C GLY A 156 -16.30 12.13 -9.38
N PHE A 157 -15.35 11.97 -8.45
CA PHE A 157 -13.98 11.59 -8.77
C PHE A 157 -13.95 10.31 -9.62
N ARG A 158 -13.13 10.33 -10.68
CA ARG A 158 -12.91 9.18 -11.56
C ARG A 158 -11.42 8.79 -11.53
N PRO A 159 -11.09 7.49 -11.49
CA PRO A 159 -12.02 6.35 -11.42
C PRO A 159 -12.68 6.21 -10.03
N ARG A 160 -13.98 5.91 -9.99
CA ARG A 160 -14.75 5.75 -8.72
C ARG A 160 -14.17 4.63 -7.84
N ALA A 161 -13.61 3.60 -8.45
CA ALA A 161 -12.98 2.47 -7.76
C ALA A 161 -11.89 2.93 -6.77
N ALA A 162 -11.12 3.98 -7.09
CA ALA A 162 -10.11 4.51 -6.16
C ALA A 162 -10.74 4.98 -4.84
N ALA A 163 -11.82 5.75 -4.94
CA ALA A 163 -12.49 6.28 -3.76
C ALA A 163 -13.27 5.20 -2.97
N VAL A 164 -13.82 4.19 -3.67
CA VAL A 164 -14.40 3.00 -3.02
C VAL A 164 -13.36 2.23 -2.22
N LEU A 165 -12.17 1.99 -2.79
CA LEU A 165 -11.09 1.29 -2.10
C LEU A 165 -10.63 2.04 -0.84
N LEU A 166 -10.57 3.38 -0.88
CA LEU A 166 -10.25 4.18 0.30
C LEU A 166 -11.30 4.05 1.42
N ILE A 167 -12.60 4.01 1.06
CA ILE A 167 -13.69 3.79 2.02
C ILE A 167 -13.62 2.39 2.62
N LEU A 168 -13.38 1.39 1.78
CA LEU A 168 -13.33 -0.01 2.18
C LEU A 168 -12.02 -0.42 2.84
N TRP A 169 -11.04 0.47 2.95
CA TRP A 169 -9.73 0.09 3.49
C TRP A 169 -9.83 -0.43 4.92
N LEU A 170 -10.61 0.22 5.81
CA LEU A 170 -10.78 -0.24 7.18
C LEU A 170 -11.45 -1.63 7.29
N PRO A 171 -12.60 -1.93 6.64
CA PRO A 171 -13.14 -3.29 6.69
C PRO A 171 -12.22 -4.31 6.00
N LEU A 172 -11.58 -3.95 4.89
CA LEU A 172 -10.61 -4.82 4.21
C LEU A 172 -9.35 -5.05 5.03
N PHE A 173 -8.98 -4.14 5.94
CA PHE A 173 -7.87 -4.36 6.86
C PHE A 173 -8.11 -5.60 7.70
N PHE A 174 -9.30 -5.75 8.30
CA PHE A 174 -9.62 -6.92 9.12
C PHE A 174 -9.69 -8.20 8.29
N VAL A 175 -10.32 -8.14 7.12
CA VAL A 175 -10.46 -9.31 6.23
C VAL A 175 -9.09 -9.77 5.70
N LEU A 176 -8.25 -8.86 5.22
CA LEU A 176 -6.97 -9.22 4.64
C LEU A 176 -5.96 -9.63 5.71
N SER A 177 -6.02 -9.03 6.90
CA SER A 177 -5.15 -9.42 8.01
C SER A 177 -5.50 -10.79 8.58
N SER A 178 -6.80 -11.15 8.63
CA SER A 178 -7.24 -12.44 9.15
C SER A 178 -7.04 -13.60 8.16
N VAL A 179 -6.96 -13.30 6.86
CA VAL A 179 -6.80 -14.32 5.82
C VAL A 179 -5.34 -14.46 5.39
N ILE A 180 -4.62 -13.34 5.17
CA ILE A 180 -3.26 -13.36 4.59
C ILE A 180 -2.22 -12.99 5.64
N ALA A 181 -2.20 -11.73 6.05
CA ALA A 181 -1.31 -11.16 7.07
C ALA A 181 -1.55 -9.65 7.11
N MET A 182 -1.11 -8.99 8.18
CA MET A 182 -1.26 -7.54 8.32
C MET A 182 -0.63 -6.75 7.17
N GLY A 183 0.44 -7.24 6.54
CA GLY A 183 1.04 -6.60 5.36
C GLY A 183 0.07 -6.49 4.17
N ALA A 184 -0.80 -7.49 3.98
CA ALA A 184 -1.82 -7.47 2.93
C ALA A 184 -2.87 -6.38 3.16
N ALA A 185 -3.03 -5.89 4.39
CA ALA A 185 -3.98 -4.85 4.71
C ALA A 185 -3.66 -3.50 4.03
N LEU A 186 -2.46 -3.31 3.49
CA LEU A 186 -2.07 -2.10 2.75
C LEU A 186 -2.57 -2.11 1.29
N LEU A 187 -2.95 -3.27 0.75
CA LEU A 187 -3.34 -3.44 -0.65
C LEU A 187 -4.47 -2.50 -1.12
N PRO A 188 -5.54 -2.23 -0.34
CA PRO A 188 -6.58 -1.29 -0.74
C PRO A 188 -6.03 0.11 -1.00
N ALA A 189 -5.11 0.58 -0.16
CA ALA A 189 -4.47 1.88 -0.35
C ALA A 189 -3.54 1.88 -1.58
N LEU A 190 -2.75 0.81 -1.79
CA LEU A 190 -1.89 0.69 -2.97
C LEU A 190 -2.70 0.81 -4.26
N TRP A 191 -3.77 0.02 -4.37
CA TRP A 191 -4.63 0.02 -5.55
C TRP A 191 -5.44 1.30 -5.69
N ALA A 192 -5.91 1.90 -4.58
CA ALA A 192 -6.60 3.17 -4.62
C ALA A 192 -5.74 4.25 -5.28
N PHE A 193 -4.47 4.38 -4.85
CA PHE A 193 -3.57 5.39 -5.39
C PHE A 193 -2.99 5.03 -6.75
N ALA A 194 -2.82 3.74 -7.08
CA ALA A 194 -2.49 3.32 -8.44
C ALA A 194 -3.58 3.71 -9.44
N LEU A 195 -4.86 3.52 -9.07
CA LEU A 195 -6.00 3.90 -9.91
C LEU A 195 -6.18 5.42 -9.98
N ALA A 196 -6.03 6.12 -8.85
CA ALA A 196 -6.08 7.58 -8.82
C ALA A 196 -4.95 8.20 -9.65
N GLY A 197 -3.73 7.65 -9.59
CA GLY A 197 -2.57 8.13 -10.34
C GLY A 197 -2.79 8.14 -11.87
N ARG A 198 -3.67 7.28 -12.41
CA ARG A 198 -4.00 7.28 -13.85
C ARG A 198 -4.60 8.60 -14.32
N THR A 199 -5.20 9.41 -13.44
CA THR A 199 -5.74 10.73 -13.81
C THR A 199 -4.65 11.76 -14.09
N LEU A 200 -3.44 11.55 -13.57
CA LEU A 200 -2.30 12.44 -13.80
C LEU A 200 -1.88 12.39 -15.27
N GLY A 201 -1.78 11.18 -15.84
CA GLY A 201 -1.43 10.99 -17.24
C GLY A 201 -2.51 11.45 -18.23
N ALA A 202 -3.79 11.39 -17.86
CA ALA A 202 -4.90 11.86 -18.70
C ALA A 202 -4.97 13.40 -18.82
N SER A 203 -4.33 14.13 -17.89
CA SER A 203 -4.32 15.60 -17.85
C SER A 203 -3.21 16.22 -18.70
N THR A 204 -2.46 15.41 -19.46
CA THR A 204 -1.46 15.88 -20.42
C THR A 204 -2.02 15.84 -21.85
N PRO A 205 -2.81 16.84 -22.30
CA PRO A 205 -3.12 16.98 -23.71
C PRO A 205 -1.92 17.60 -24.44
N THR A 206 -1.46 16.90 -25.47
CA THR A 206 -1.05 17.41 -26.79
C THR A 206 -1.00 18.94 -26.93
N ARG A 207 -0.03 19.61 -26.29
CA ARG A 207 0.15 21.07 -26.38
C ARG A 207 0.96 21.48 -27.61
N GLN A 208 0.95 20.68 -28.67
CA GLN A 208 1.96 20.76 -29.74
C GLN A 208 1.44 20.67 -31.18
N VAL A 209 0.12 20.75 -31.47
CA VAL A 209 -0.39 20.66 -32.87
C VAL A 209 -1.29 21.82 -33.31
N ALA A 210 -1.49 22.87 -32.51
CA ALA A 210 -2.25 24.05 -32.94
C ALA A 210 -1.45 25.34 -32.77
N GLY A 211 -0.30 25.39 -33.45
CA GLY A 211 0.61 26.52 -33.41
C GLY A 211 1.64 26.46 -34.53
N VAL A 212 1.19 26.17 -35.76
CA VAL A 212 1.94 26.52 -36.96
C VAL A 212 0.93 27.19 -37.89
N SER A 213 1.12 28.49 -37.98
CA SER A 213 0.58 29.44 -38.95
C SER A 213 0.81 29.01 -40.38
#